data_AF-A0A150QNC6-F1
#
_entry.id   AF-A0A150QNC6-F1
#
_cell.length_a   1.000
_cell.length_b   1.000
_cell.length_c   1.000
_cell.angle_alpha   90.00
_cell.angle_beta   90.00
_cell.angle_gamma   90.00
#
_symmetry.space_group_name_H-M   'P 1'
#
loop_
_entity.id
_entity.type
_entity.pdbx_description
1 polymer ?
#
loop_
_entity_poly.entity_id
_entity_poly.type
_entity_poly.pdbx_seq_one_letter_code
_entity_poly.pdbx_strand_id
1 'polypeptide(L)'
;MKTVAPSHGARSAPSEPASDQDSSAQTTARQQFIEQSATTLGQAWAKRWRQDLHREGRPAAGGWPGTLREARTQVEITLPTEMLHRKMAAITGVERELAARTAYASARNEWRRHLEPETP
;
A
#
# COMPACT_ATOMS: atom_id res chain seq x y z
N MET A 1 -5.42 41.07 -64.02
CA MET A 1 -4.63 39.82 -64.11
C MET A 1 -3.75 39.72 -62.87
N LYS A 2 -3.87 38.62 -62.09
CA LYS A 2 -2.83 37.94 -61.27
C LYS A 2 -1.99 38.78 -60.26
N THR A 3 -1.82 38.46 -58.96
CA THR A 3 -2.17 37.32 -58.10
C THR A 3 -2.00 37.76 -56.63
N VAL A 4 -2.83 37.20 -55.75
CA VAL A 4 -2.81 37.26 -54.27
C VAL A 4 -1.66 36.42 -53.68
N ALA A 5 -1.05 36.88 -52.57
CA ALA A 5 -0.90 36.15 -51.30
C ALA A 5 0.32 36.60 -50.46
N PRO A 6 0.13 36.93 -49.16
CA PRO A 6 1.17 36.91 -48.13
C PRO A 6 1.20 35.53 -47.43
N SER A 7 2.38 34.97 -47.16
CA SER A 7 2.53 33.73 -46.40
C SER A 7 3.37 33.95 -45.14
N HIS A 8 2.73 34.45 -44.08
CA HIS A 8 3.12 34.17 -42.70
C HIS A 8 2.58 32.79 -42.34
N GLY A 9 3.42 31.90 -41.80
CA GLY A 9 2.98 30.57 -41.40
C GLY A 9 4.08 29.69 -40.83
N ALA A 10 4.92 30.22 -39.94
CA ALA A 10 5.61 29.39 -38.99
C ALA A 10 4.54 28.73 -38.09
N ARG A 11 4.23 27.46 -38.34
CA ARG A 11 3.46 26.64 -37.40
C ARG A 11 4.27 25.39 -37.12
N SER A 12 5.36 25.57 -36.38
CA SER A 12 5.92 24.51 -35.55
C SER A 12 4.78 24.00 -34.69
N ALA A 13 4.34 22.77 -34.95
CA ALA A 13 3.50 22.06 -34.01
C ALA A 13 4.30 21.90 -32.71
N PRO A 14 3.79 22.33 -31.55
CA PRO A 14 4.34 21.85 -30.30
C PRO A 14 3.97 20.36 -30.18
N SER A 15 5.01 19.53 -30.14
CA SER A 15 4.95 18.16 -29.68
C SER A 15 4.31 18.13 -28.29
N GLU A 16 3.14 17.51 -28.14
CA GLU A 16 2.62 17.14 -26.82
C GLU A 16 3.04 15.70 -26.50
N PRO A 17 4.01 15.51 -25.60
CA PRO A 17 4.06 14.30 -24.78
C PRO A 17 4.02 14.70 -23.29
N ALA A 18 2.90 15.25 -22.83
CA ALA A 18 2.72 15.64 -21.42
C ALA A 18 1.84 14.69 -20.60
N SER A 19 1.01 13.82 -21.22
CA SER A 19 -0.02 13.06 -20.47
C SER A 19 0.43 11.73 -19.84
N ASP A 20 1.55 11.15 -20.25
CA ASP A 20 1.99 9.84 -19.72
C ASP A 20 2.72 9.94 -18.37
N GLN A 21 3.28 11.11 -18.04
CA GLN A 21 4.03 11.32 -16.79
C GLN A 21 3.10 11.45 -15.56
N ASP A 22 1.97 12.14 -15.71
CA ASP A 22 1.01 12.30 -14.61
C ASP A 22 0.34 10.97 -14.22
N SER A 23 0.01 10.13 -15.21
CA SER A 23 -0.64 8.83 -14.98
C SER A 23 0.29 7.82 -14.29
N SER A 24 1.58 7.81 -14.66
CA SER A 24 2.59 6.94 -14.06
C SER A 24 2.98 7.39 -12.64
N ALA A 25 3.09 8.70 -12.40
CA ALA A 25 3.31 9.26 -11.07
C ALA A 25 2.14 8.96 -10.12
N GLN A 26 0.89 9.11 -10.58
CA GLN A 26 -0.30 8.82 -9.79
C GLN A 26 -0.42 7.32 -9.44
N THR A 27 -0.11 6.43 -10.38
CA THR A 27 -0.07 4.98 -10.14
C THR A 27 0.96 4.62 -9.08
N THR A 28 2.14 5.25 -9.15
CA THR A 28 3.23 5.03 -8.17
C THR A 28 2.83 5.51 -6.79
N ALA A 29 2.24 6.71 -6.67
CA ALA A 29 1.78 7.26 -5.39
C ALA A 29 0.69 6.39 -4.74
N ARG A 30 -0.24 5.87 -5.54
CA ARG A 30 -1.28 4.94 -5.08
C ARG A 30 -0.67 3.65 -4.54
N GLN A 31 0.23 3.03 -5.30
CA GLN A 31 0.88 1.78 -4.90
C GLN A 31 1.68 1.95 -3.60
N GLN A 32 2.44 3.04 -3.50
CA GLN A 32 3.20 3.38 -2.28
C GLN A 32 2.28 3.55 -1.07
N PHE A 33 1.14 4.22 -1.23
CA PHE A 33 0.21 4.40 -0.13
C PHE A 33 -0.40 3.08 0.35
N ILE A 34 -0.80 2.21 -0.58
CA ILE A 34 -1.34 0.87 -0.28
C ILE A 34 -0.30 0.06 0.49
N GLU A 35 0.95 0.06 0.02
CA GLU A 35 2.05 -0.66 0.63
C GLU A 35 2.40 -0.14 2.04
N GLN A 36 2.46 1.19 2.21
CA GLN A 36 2.67 1.83 3.50
C GLN A 36 1.56 1.49 4.49
N SER A 37 0.30 1.61 4.06
CA SER A 37 -0.86 1.28 4.88
C SER A 37 -0.87 -0.18 5.30
N ALA A 38 -0.58 -1.09 4.38
CA ALA A 38 -0.44 -2.51 4.66
C ALA A 38 0.69 -2.81 5.67
N THR A 39 1.82 -2.11 5.53
CA THR A 39 2.96 -2.25 6.45
C THR A 39 2.60 -1.78 7.86
N THR A 40 2.00 -0.60 7.98
CA THR A 40 1.53 -0.06 9.27
C THR A 40 0.49 -0.97 9.91
N LEU A 41 -0.47 -1.47 9.11
CA LEU A 41 -1.47 -2.43 9.58
C LEU A 41 -0.82 -3.71 10.12
N GLY A 42 0.15 -4.28 9.40
CA GLY A 42 0.87 -5.47 9.83
C GLY A 42 1.63 -5.26 11.14
N GLN A 43 2.34 -4.14 11.28
CA GLN A 43 3.06 -3.81 12.51
C GLN A 43 2.12 -3.62 13.71
N ALA A 44 1.01 -2.90 13.52
CA ALA A 44 0.00 -2.70 14.56
C ALA A 44 -0.63 -4.03 14.99
N TRP A 45 -0.88 -4.92 14.02
CA TRP A 45 -1.42 -6.25 14.28
C TRP A 45 -0.48 -7.10 15.13
N ALA A 46 0.83 -7.10 14.82
CA ALA A 46 1.82 -7.81 15.63
C ALA A 46 1.90 -7.27 17.06
N LYS A 47 1.87 -5.95 17.23
CA LYS A 47 1.86 -5.31 18.56
C LYS A 47 0.63 -5.71 19.37
N ARG A 48 -0.55 -5.73 18.75
CA ARG A 48 -1.79 -6.16 19.40
C ARG A 48 -1.72 -7.62 19.85
N TRP A 49 -1.22 -8.52 19.01
CA TRP A 49 -1.03 -9.93 19.39
C TRP A 49 -0.11 -10.09 20.60
N ARG A 50 0.99 -9.32 20.66
CA ARG A 50 1.87 -9.33 21.83
C ARG A 50 1.15 -8.86 23.09
N GLN A 51 0.41 -7.77 23.00
CA GLN A 51 -0.37 -7.24 24.11
C GLN A 51 -1.44 -8.23 24.59
N ASP A 52 -2.09 -8.95 23.67
CA ASP A 52 -3.09 -9.96 24.00
C ASP A 52 -2.43 -11.15 24.71
N LEU A 53 -1.29 -11.65 24.24
CA LEU A 53 -0.53 -12.72 24.92
C LEU A 53 -0.01 -12.31 26.30
N HIS A 54 0.53 -11.09 26.43
CA HIS A 54 0.94 -10.55 27.72
C HIS A 54 -0.21 -10.45 28.71
N ARG A 55 -1.41 -10.10 28.22
CA ARG A 55 -2.63 -10.07 29.05
C ARG A 55 -3.07 -11.46 29.49
N GLU A 56 -2.80 -12.48 28.68
CA GLU A 56 -2.98 -13.89 29.03
C GLU A 56 -1.86 -14.42 29.97
N GLY A 57 -0.88 -13.59 30.34
CA GLY A 57 0.27 -14.01 31.16
C GLY A 57 1.26 -14.89 30.40
N ARG A 58 1.19 -14.91 29.07
CA ARG A 58 2.04 -15.72 28.20
C ARG A 58 3.12 -14.84 27.56
N PRO A 59 4.38 -15.29 27.50
CA PRO A 59 5.40 -14.57 26.77
C PRO A 59 5.08 -14.58 25.26
N ALA A 60 5.44 -13.49 24.57
CA ALA A 60 5.41 -13.41 23.11
C ALA A 60 6.63 -14.12 22.52
N ALA A 61 6.74 -15.42 22.83
CA ALA A 61 7.83 -16.29 22.45
C ALA A 61 7.48 -17.15 21.23
N GLY A 62 8.50 -17.62 20.52
CA GLY A 62 8.36 -18.56 19.42
C GLY A 62 7.87 -17.94 18.09
N GLY A 63 7.13 -18.72 17.31
CA GLY A 63 6.69 -18.34 15.97
C GLY A 63 5.59 -17.28 15.94
N TRP A 64 5.47 -16.57 14.82
CA TRP A 64 4.35 -15.67 14.56
C TRP A 64 3.03 -16.47 14.51
N PRO A 65 2.02 -16.16 15.36
CA PRO A 65 0.77 -16.93 15.43
C PRO A 65 -0.22 -16.63 14.31
N GLY A 66 -0.10 -15.47 13.65
CA GLY A 66 -1.05 -15.05 12.61
C GLY A 66 -0.88 -15.79 11.28
N THR A 67 -1.95 -15.81 10.50
CA THR A 67 -2.02 -16.46 9.17
C THR A 67 -2.20 -15.44 8.05
N LEU A 68 -1.88 -15.84 6.81
CA LEU A 68 -2.15 -15.01 5.64
C LEU A 68 -3.66 -14.78 5.42
N ARG A 69 -4.51 -15.74 5.83
CA ARG A 69 -5.97 -15.59 5.75
C ARG A 69 -6.46 -14.47 6.66
N GLU A 70 -5.96 -14.39 7.89
CA GLU A 70 -6.29 -13.30 8.81
C GLU A 70 -5.76 -11.95 8.28
N ALA A 71 -4.56 -11.93 7.69
CA ALA A 71 -4.04 -10.72 7.06
C ALA A 71 -4.96 -10.20 5.94
N ARG A 72 -5.53 -11.10 5.12
CA ARG A 72 -6.53 -10.73 4.10
C ARG A 72 -7.75 -10.09 4.73
N THR A 73 -8.31 -10.71 5.77
CA THR A 73 -9.46 -10.17 6.50
C THR A 73 -9.18 -8.79 7.09
N GLN A 74 -8.01 -8.59 7.69
CA GLN A 74 -7.61 -7.29 8.25
C GLN A 74 -7.53 -6.20 7.17
N VAL A 75 -6.94 -6.54 6.02
CA VAL A 75 -6.87 -5.63 4.86
C VAL A 75 -8.25 -5.33 4.29
N GLU A 76 -9.12 -6.33 4.17
CA GLU A 76 -10.50 -6.16 3.69
C GLU A 76 -11.33 -5.22 4.56
N ILE A 77 -11.12 -5.24 5.87
CA ILE A 77 -11.82 -4.38 6.82
C ILE A 77 -11.24 -2.96 6.82
N THR A 78 -9.91 -2.84 6.84
CA THR A 78 -9.24 -1.57 7.13
C THR A 78 -9.01 -0.73 5.88
N LEU A 79 -8.53 -1.34 4.81
CA LEU A 79 -7.98 -0.62 3.67
C LEU A 79 -9.03 0.11 2.82
N PRO A 80 -10.26 -0.40 2.63
CA PRO A 80 -11.32 0.37 1.96
C PRO A 80 -11.66 1.67 2.68
N THR A 81 -11.64 1.67 4.02
CA THR A 81 -11.89 2.86 4.84
C THR A 81 -10.79 3.90 4.64
N GLU A 82 -9.52 3.47 4.62
CA GLU A 82 -8.38 4.33 4.32
C GLU A 82 -8.40 4.91 2.90
N MET A 83 -8.79 4.10 1.90
CA MET A 83 -8.99 4.56 0.51
C MET A 83 -10.05 5.67 0.45
N LEU A 84 -11.18 5.47 1.14
CA LEU A 84 -12.29 6.43 1.17
C LEU A 84 -11.89 7.73 1.84
N HIS A 85 -11.20 7.68 2.98
CA HIS A 85 -10.70 8.86 3.69
C HIS A 85 -9.79 9.73 2.81
N ARG A 86 -8.99 9.11 1.93
CA ARG A 86 -8.12 9.82 0.99
C ARG A 86 -8.76 10.16 -0.35
N LYS A 87 -10.07 9.89 -0.51
CA LYS A 87 -10.81 10.06 -1.77
C LYS A 87 -10.15 9.34 -2.95
N MET A 88 -9.50 8.21 -2.67
CA MET A 88 -8.89 7.36 -3.69
C MET A 88 -9.91 6.35 -4.22
N ALA A 89 -9.71 5.88 -5.45
CA ALA A 89 -10.53 4.82 -6.02
C ALA A 89 -10.48 3.56 -5.13
N ALA A 90 -11.57 2.79 -5.14
CA ALA A 90 -11.67 1.55 -4.39
C ALA A 90 -10.48 0.61 -4.69
N ILE A 91 -10.07 -0.17 -3.70
CA ILE A 91 -8.96 -1.10 -3.85
C ILE A 91 -9.36 -2.29 -4.74
N THR A 92 -8.51 -2.61 -5.71
CA THR A 92 -8.70 -3.76 -6.61
C THR A 92 -8.36 -5.08 -5.90
N GLY A 93 -8.78 -6.21 -6.46
CA GLY A 93 -8.45 -7.53 -5.91
C GLY A 93 -6.95 -7.82 -5.88
N VAL A 94 -6.20 -7.38 -6.91
CA VAL A 94 -4.75 -7.55 -7.00
C VAL A 94 -4.04 -6.72 -5.93
N GLU A 95 -4.39 -5.45 -5.80
CA GLU A 95 -3.85 -4.55 -4.77
C GLU A 95 -4.14 -5.07 -3.37
N ARG A 96 -5.33 -5.63 -3.14
CA ARG A 96 -5.73 -6.21 -1.86
C ARG A 96 -4.89 -7.44 -1.50
N GLU A 97 -4.69 -8.35 -2.43
CA GLU A 97 -3.86 -9.55 -2.19
C GLU A 97 -2.40 -9.16 -1.95
N LEU A 98 -1.87 -8.18 -2.68
CA LEU A 98 -0.53 -7.65 -2.44
C LEU A 98 -0.43 -7.00 -1.06
N ALA A 99 -1.39 -6.15 -0.69
CA ALA A 99 -1.48 -5.54 0.63
C ALA A 99 -1.57 -6.60 1.74
N ALA A 100 -2.33 -7.67 1.56
CA ALA A 100 -2.43 -8.76 2.54
C ALA A 100 -1.08 -9.47 2.75
N ARG A 101 -0.34 -9.71 1.67
CA ARG A 101 1.02 -10.28 1.76
C ARG A 101 2.00 -9.35 2.44
N THR A 102 1.96 -8.06 2.10
CA THR A 102 2.78 -7.02 2.75
C THR A 102 2.45 -6.91 4.23
N ALA A 103 1.17 -6.89 4.60
CA ALA A 103 0.74 -6.83 5.99
C ALA A 103 1.20 -8.07 6.79
N TYR A 104 1.03 -9.27 6.21
CA TYR A 104 1.52 -10.50 6.83
C TYR A 104 3.04 -10.51 7.02
N ALA A 105 3.80 -10.14 5.99
CA ALA A 105 5.25 -10.09 6.04
C ALA A 105 5.73 -9.08 7.09
N SER A 106 5.13 -7.88 7.10
CA SER A 106 5.43 -6.82 8.07
C SER A 106 5.08 -7.23 9.49
N ALA A 107 3.94 -7.89 9.71
CA ALA A 107 3.56 -8.42 11.02
C ALA A 107 4.55 -9.48 11.52
N ARG A 108 4.91 -10.45 10.68
CA ARG A 108 5.88 -11.49 11.00
C ARG A 108 7.27 -10.92 11.31
N ASN A 109 7.69 -9.91 10.56
CA ASN A 109 8.97 -9.22 10.79
C ASN A 109 8.95 -8.43 12.10
N GLU A 110 7.87 -7.70 12.38
CA GLU A 110 7.69 -6.96 13.62
C GLU A 110 7.69 -7.91 14.83
N TRP A 111 6.99 -9.04 14.73
CA TRP A 111 7.02 -10.09 15.75
C TRP A 111 8.44 -10.59 16.02
N ARG A 112 9.19 -10.93 14.96
CA ARG A 112 10.58 -11.42 15.06
C ARG A 112 11.54 -10.43 15.71
N ARG A 113 11.38 -9.14 15.42
CA ARG A 113 12.19 -8.06 16.03
C ARG A 113 11.97 -7.93 17.53
N HIS A 114 10.84 -8.41 17.99
CA HIS A 114 10.33 -8.22 19.33
C HIS A 114 10.11 -9.53 20.08
N LEU A 115 10.77 -10.60 19.63
CA LEU A 115 10.76 -11.88 20.32
C LEU A 115 11.32 -11.72 21.71
N GLU A 116 10.54 -12.19 22.67
CA GLU A 116 11.02 -12.35 24.03
C GLU A 116 11.81 -13.66 24.10
N PRO A 117 12.92 -13.69 24.85
CA PRO A 117 13.63 -14.94 25.09
C PRO A 117 12.68 -15.93 25.77
N GLU A 118 12.62 -17.16 25.27
CA GLU A 118 12.01 -18.26 26.03
C GLU A 118 12.84 -18.45 27.30
N THR A 119 12.30 -18.03 28.44
CA THR A 119 12.90 -18.36 29.74
C THR A 119 12.86 -19.89 29.89
N PRO A 120 14.02 -20.53 30.09
CA PRO A 120 14.15 -21.99 30.16
C PRO A 120 13.49 -22.59 31.41
#